data_AF-S5MT61-F1
#
_entry.id   AF-S5MT61-F1
#
_cell.length_a   1.000
_cell.length_b   1.000
_cell.length_c   1.000
_cell.angle_alpha   90.00
_cell.angle_beta   90.00
_cell.angle_gamma   90.00
#
_symmetry.space_group_name_H-M   'P 1'
#
loop_
_entity.id
_entity.type
_entity.pdbx_description
1 polymer ?
#
loop_
_entity_poly.entity_id
_entity_poly.type
_entity_poly.pdbx_seq_one_letter_code
_entity_poly.pdbx_strand_id
1 'polypeptide(L)'
;MRFSHRVLLLLLLLLAGLPLYAQRITAEEKSVRAIVSGIVSYTHWPELSGPPRLCLFSSSRFTRVLSEDVDWVFPYQPVVIRTTQEALSARCDGFYFGNESPSYQVE
;
A
#
# COMPACT_ATOMS: atom_id res chain seq x y z
N MET A 1 -28.40 -31.96 -26.30
CA MET A 1 -28.55 -30.69 -25.53
C MET A 1 -28.50 -30.87 -24.01
N ARG A 2 -29.02 -31.96 -23.41
CA ARG A 2 -28.99 -32.22 -21.95
C ARG A 2 -27.59 -32.29 -21.31
N PHE A 3 -26.61 -32.86 -22.01
CA PHE A 3 -25.24 -32.99 -21.49
C PHE A 3 -24.53 -31.63 -21.39
N SER A 4 -24.71 -30.77 -22.40
CA SER A 4 -24.16 -29.40 -22.42
C SER A 4 -24.73 -28.53 -21.30
N HIS A 5 -26.04 -28.63 -21.01
CA HIS A 5 -26.63 -27.91 -19.87
C HIS A 5 -26.09 -28.38 -18.52
N ARG A 6 -25.86 -29.69 -18.33
CA ARG A 6 -25.28 -30.20 -17.07
C ARG A 6 -23.85 -29.73 -16.86
N VAL A 7 -23.05 -29.71 -17.92
CA VAL A 7 -21.67 -29.19 -17.88
C VAL A 7 -21.66 -27.68 -17.59
N LEU A 8 -22.54 -26.91 -18.24
CA LEU A 8 -22.67 -25.47 -18.00
C LEU A 8 -23.09 -25.18 -16.55
N LEU A 9 -24.03 -25.96 -16.01
CA LEU A 9 -24.52 -25.79 -14.63
C LEU A 9 -23.45 -26.13 -13.59
N LEU A 10 -22.64 -27.16 -13.84
CA LEU A 10 -21.48 -27.49 -13.02
C LEU A 10 -20.41 -26.38 -13.07
N LEU A 11 -20.16 -25.81 -14.24
CA LEU A 11 -19.20 -24.72 -14.41
C LEU A 11 -19.63 -23.45 -13.64
N LEU A 12 -20.92 -23.12 -13.69
CA LEU A 12 -21.49 -22.00 -12.95
C LEU A 12 -21.43 -22.21 -11.43
N LEU A 13 -21.70 -23.44 -10.96
CA LEU A 13 -21.58 -23.80 -9.54
C LEU A 13 -20.12 -23.72 -9.05
N LEU A 14 -19.16 -24.15 -9.87
CA LEU A 14 -17.72 -24.03 -9.57
C LEU A 14 -17.27 -22.57 -9.47
N LEU A 15 -17.74 -21.71 -10.39
CA LEU A 15 -17.41 -20.28 -10.39
C LEU A 15 -18.08 -19.52 -9.24
N ALA A 16 -19.29 -19.90 -8.84
CA ALA A 16 -19.99 -19.31 -7.70
C ALA A 16 -19.40 -19.71 -6.33
N GLY A 17 -18.67 -20.83 -6.29
CA GLY A 17 -17.99 -21.32 -5.09
C GLY A 17 -16.56 -20.80 -4.90
N LEU A 18 -16.02 -20.03 -5.86
CA LEU A 18 -14.72 -19.40 -5.69
C LEU A 18 -14.85 -18.33 -4.59
N PRO A 19 -14.06 -18.42 -3.50
CA PRO A 19 -14.08 -17.40 -2.48
C PRO A 19 -13.66 -16.08 -3.13
N LEU A 20 -14.59 -15.11 -3.18
CA LEU A 20 -14.22 -13.72 -3.39
C LEU A 20 -13.51 -13.27 -2.11
N TYR A 21 -12.20 -13.49 -2.06
CA TYR A 21 -11.36 -12.97 -0.99
C TYR A 21 -11.38 -11.44 -1.08
N ALA A 22 -12.30 -10.81 -0.37
CA ALA A 22 -12.07 -9.43 0.06
C ALA A 22 -10.85 -9.49 1.00
N GLN A 23 -9.69 -9.04 0.52
CA GLN A 23 -8.48 -8.87 1.34
C GLN A 23 -8.81 -7.85 2.44
N ARG A 24 -9.30 -8.33 3.59
CA ARG A 24 -9.53 -7.48 4.74
C ARG A 24 -8.17 -7.06 5.29
N ILE A 25 -8.02 -5.76 5.50
CA ILE A 25 -6.86 -5.20 6.18
C ILE A 25 -6.79 -5.82 7.59
N THR A 26 -5.66 -6.44 7.89
CA THR A 26 -5.36 -7.07 9.19
C THR A 26 -5.26 -6.01 10.29
N ALA A 27 -5.39 -6.44 11.55
CA ALA A 27 -5.19 -5.53 12.69
C ALA A 27 -3.79 -4.90 12.71
N GLU A 28 -2.76 -5.67 12.30
CA GLU A 28 -1.39 -5.21 12.15
C GLU A 28 -1.28 -4.12 11.09
N GLU A 29 -1.82 -4.35 9.88
CA GLU A 29 -1.83 -3.35 8.80
C GLU A 29 -2.56 -2.06 9.21
N LYS A 30 -3.68 -2.15 9.94
CA LYS A 30 -4.38 -0.98 10.52
C LYS A 30 -3.49 -0.23 11.52
N SER A 31 -2.79 -0.96 12.39
CA SER A 31 -1.85 -0.39 13.35
C SER A 31 -0.71 0.34 12.66
N VAL A 32 -0.07 -0.30 11.67
CA VAL A 32 1.01 0.31 10.87
C VAL A 32 0.54 1.59 10.21
N ARG A 33 -0.65 1.59 9.57
CA ARG A 33 -1.21 2.80 8.97
C ARG A 33 -1.42 3.92 10.00
N ALA A 34 -1.97 3.60 11.16
CA ALA A 34 -2.20 4.58 12.22
C ALA A 34 -0.88 5.16 12.76
N ILE A 35 0.13 4.31 12.97
CA ILE A 35 1.48 4.71 13.43
C ILE A 35 2.12 5.65 12.40
N VAL A 36 2.18 5.24 11.13
CA VAL A 36 2.79 6.05 10.06
C VAL A 36 2.04 7.36 9.88
N SER A 37 0.70 7.33 9.90
CA SER A 37 -0.12 8.56 9.81
C SER A 37 0.13 9.48 11.00
N GLY A 38 0.31 8.93 12.20
CA GLY A 38 0.69 9.67 13.40
C GLY A 38 2.07 10.32 13.25
N ILE A 39 3.10 9.55 12.92
CA ILE A 39 4.46 10.08 12.70
C ILE A 39 4.44 11.24 11.71
N VAL A 40 3.81 11.06 10.55
CA VAL A 40 3.73 12.12 9.52
C VAL A 40 3.00 13.35 10.03
N SER A 41 1.87 13.18 10.73
CA SER A 41 1.04 14.30 11.20
C SER A 41 1.70 15.10 12.32
N TYR A 42 2.51 14.46 13.16
CA TYR A 42 3.23 15.10 14.26
C TYR A 42 4.64 15.58 13.86
N THR A 43 5.11 15.25 12.66
CA THR A 43 6.36 15.78 12.12
C THR A 43 6.13 17.19 11.59
N HIS A 44 7.00 18.12 11.98
CA HIS A 44 7.01 19.47 11.43
C HIS A 44 7.76 19.47 10.09
N TRP A 45 7.04 19.73 9.01
CA TRP A 45 7.59 19.82 7.65
C TRP A 45 7.77 21.28 7.26
N PRO A 46 8.98 21.87 7.42
CA PRO A 46 9.20 23.25 7.01
C PRO A 46 9.02 23.38 5.49
N GLU A 47 8.49 24.53 5.05
CA GLU A 47 8.40 24.92 3.63
C GLU A 47 7.41 24.13 2.76
N LEU A 48 6.64 23.20 3.32
CA LEU A 48 5.56 22.53 2.58
C LEU A 48 4.25 23.33 2.61
N SER A 49 3.64 23.51 1.44
CA SER A 49 2.31 24.12 1.29
C SER A 49 1.17 23.09 1.26
N GLY A 50 1.47 21.81 1.44
CA GLY A 50 0.54 20.69 1.30
C GLY A 50 1.03 19.44 2.05
N PRO A 51 0.34 18.30 1.91
CA PRO A 51 0.74 17.07 2.56
C PRO A 51 2.13 16.62 2.05
N PRO A 52 3.02 16.14 2.94
CA PRO A 52 4.34 15.67 2.57
C PRO A 52 4.25 14.47 1.64
N ARG A 53 5.17 14.37 0.69
CA ARG A 53 5.34 13.23 -0.19
C ARG A 53 6.09 12.13 0.54
N LEU A 54 5.38 11.06 0.88
CA LEU A 54 5.95 9.88 1.51
C LEU A 54 6.27 8.83 0.44
N CYS A 55 7.56 8.58 0.22
CA CYS A 55 8.01 7.56 -0.70
C CYS A 55 8.11 6.20 -0.01
N LEU A 56 7.42 5.21 -0.57
CA LEU A 56 7.29 3.87 -0.03
C LEU A 56 8.10 2.93 -0.91
N PHE A 57 9.15 2.32 -0.37
CA PHE A 57 9.86 1.29 -1.11
C PHE A 57 8.95 0.08 -1.32
N SER A 58 8.79 -0.35 -2.58
CA SER A 58 7.91 -1.46 -2.96
C SER A 58 8.31 -2.80 -2.34
N SER A 59 9.52 -2.89 -1.80
CA SER A 59 10.01 -4.04 -1.04
C SER A 59 9.30 -4.22 0.30
N SER A 60 8.65 -3.17 0.82
CA SER A 60 7.89 -3.23 2.07
C SER A 60 6.62 -4.07 1.93
N ARG A 61 6.42 -5.00 2.88
CA ARG A 61 5.16 -5.78 3.00
C ARG A 61 3.93 -4.92 3.27
N PHE A 62 4.11 -3.66 3.71
CA PHE A 62 3.03 -2.75 4.06
C PHE A 62 2.77 -1.66 2.99
N THR A 63 3.49 -1.70 1.86
CA THR A 63 3.33 -0.71 0.78
C THR A 63 1.86 -0.49 0.43
N ARG A 64 1.13 -1.58 0.18
CA ARG A 64 -0.29 -1.54 -0.21
C ARG A 64 -1.17 -0.79 0.81
N VAL A 65 -1.04 -1.09 2.10
CA VAL A 65 -1.89 -0.45 3.14
C VAL A 65 -1.55 1.03 3.34
N LEU A 66 -0.34 1.43 2.97
CA LEU A 66 0.17 2.81 3.06
C LEU A 66 -0.04 3.61 1.77
N SER A 67 -0.33 2.97 0.64
CA SER A 67 -0.53 3.65 -0.65
C SER A 67 -1.97 3.61 -1.17
N GLU A 68 -2.73 2.60 -0.78
CA GLU A 68 -4.05 2.31 -1.36
C GLU A 68 -5.08 2.07 -0.27
N ASP A 69 -6.05 2.97 -0.18
CA ASP A 69 -7.32 2.74 0.50
C ASP A 69 -8.31 3.82 0.07
N VAL A 70 -9.47 3.40 -0.46
CA VAL A 70 -10.50 4.30 -0.99
C VAL A 70 -11.22 5.04 0.14
N ASP A 71 -11.26 4.47 1.33
CA ASP A 71 -11.97 5.01 2.49
C ASP A 71 -11.04 5.73 3.48
N TRP A 72 -9.76 5.90 3.13
CA TRP A 72 -8.76 6.53 3.99
C TRP A 72 -8.13 7.77 3.34
N VAL A 73 -8.15 8.87 4.07
CA VAL A 73 -7.42 10.09 3.71
C VAL A 73 -6.06 10.05 4.40
N PHE A 74 -5.01 9.81 3.64
CA PHE A 74 -3.64 9.85 4.17
C PHE A 74 -3.22 11.29 4.49
N PRO A 75 -2.52 11.53 5.61
CA PRO A 75 -1.93 12.85 5.91
C PRO A 75 -0.66 13.12 5.08
N TYR A 76 -0.39 12.31 4.08
CA TYR A 76 0.73 12.39 3.15
C TYR A 76 0.27 12.04 1.73
N GLN A 77 1.06 12.41 0.73
CA GLN A 77 0.96 11.91 -0.62
C GLN A 77 1.81 10.63 -0.77
N PRO A 78 1.22 9.43 -0.89
CA PRO A 78 1.99 8.20 -1.06
C PRO A 78 2.59 8.10 -2.47
N VAL A 79 3.86 7.69 -2.58
CA VAL A 79 4.54 7.39 -3.84
C VAL A 79 5.29 6.08 -3.73
N VAL A 80 4.90 5.07 -4.49
CA VAL A 80 5.61 3.79 -4.48
C VAL A 80 6.84 3.87 -5.39
N ILE A 81 8.01 3.58 -4.83
CA ILE A 81 9.30 3.57 -5.52
C ILE A 81 9.94 2.19 -5.46
N ARG A 82 10.66 1.80 -6.51
CA ARG A 82 11.32 0.49 -6.63
C ARG A 82 12.82 0.56 -6.43
N THR A 83 13.41 1.73 -6.65
CA THR A 83 14.87 1.90 -6.65
C THR A 83 15.27 3.21 -5.97
N THR A 84 16.53 3.28 -5.55
CA THR A 84 17.14 4.52 -5.05
C THR A 84 17.21 5.60 -6.12
N GLN A 85 17.33 5.23 -7.40
CA GLN A 85 17.29 6.17 -8.51
C GLN A 85 15.90 6.84 -8.62
N GLU A 86 14.82 6.07 -8.47
CA GLU A 86 13.47 6.62 -8.42
C GLU A 86 13.31 7.57 -7.24
N ALA A 87 13.86 7.22 -6.07
CA ALA A 87 13.86 8.08 -4.88
C ALA A 87 14.46 9.47 -5.14
N LEU A 88 15.59 9.55 -5.85
CA LEU A 88 16.25 10.81 -6.19
C LEU A 88 15.38 11.73 -7.07
N SER A 89 14.58 11.12 -7.95
CA SER A 89 13.69 11.87 -8.86
C SER A 89 12.33 12.20 -8.25
N ALA A 90 11.88 11.41 -7.27
CA ALA A 90 10.53 11.47 -6.73
C ALA A 90 10.30 12.69 -5.81
N ARG A 91 11.36 13.42 -5.42
CA ARG A 91 11.31 14.60 -4.53
C ARG A 91 10.49 14.30 -3.25
N CYS A 92 10.90 13.24 -2.57
CA CYS A 92 10.26 12.75 -1.36
C CYS A 92 10.59 13.66 -0.17
N ASP A 93 9.61 13.88 0.70
CA ASP A 93 9.82 14.57 1.98
C ASP A 93 10.18 13.54 3.07
N GLY A 94 9.70 12.31 2.93
CA GLY A 94 10.07 11.19 3.81
C GLY A 94 10.09 9.85 3.11
N PHE A 95 10.70 8.85 3.75
CA PHE A 95 10.86 7.50 3.22
C PHE A 95 10.30 6.44 4.19
N TYR A 96 9.59 5.46 3.64
CA TYR A 96 9.26 4.21 4.30
C TYR A 96 10.07 3.08 3.64
N PHE A 97 11.05 2.57 4.39
CA PHE A 97 11.93 1.48 3.93
C PHE A 97 11.26 0.11 4.13
N GLY A 98 11.59 -0.84 3.27
CA GLY A 98 11.24 -2.25 3.37
C GLY A 98 12.47 -3.08 3.71
N ASN A 99 13.07 -3.72 2.70
CA ASN A 99 14.24 -4.61 2.87
C ASN A 99 15.57 -3.96 2.47
N GLU A 100 15.58 -2.66 2.22
CA GLU A 100 16.76 -1.87 1.90
C GLU A 100 17.78 -1.92 3.05
N SER A 101 19.05 -1.69 2.71
CA SER A 101 20.12 -1.68 3.72
C SER A 101 19.90 -0.56 4.74
N PRO A 102 20.16 -0.80 6.04
CA PRO A 102 20.11 0.24 7.06
C PRO A 102 21.02 1.44 6.78
N SER A 103 22.06 1.25 5.96
CA SER A 103 22.93 2.35 5.51
C SER A 103 22.24 3.40 4.65
N TYR A 104 20.99 3.19 4.22
CA TYR A 104 20.18 4.22 3.56
C TYR A 104 19.37 5.09 4.53
N GLN A 105 19.39 4.78 5.83
CA GLN A 105 18.66 5.52 6.87
C GLN A 105 19.56 6.47 7.67
N VAL A 106 20.84 6.58 7.30
CA VAL A 106 21.79 7.49 7.93
C VAL A 106 21.86 8.81 7.17
N GLU A 107 22.13 9.87 7.91
CA GLU A 107 22.22 11.28 7.46
C GLU A 107 23.45 11.54 6.57
#